data_AF-A0A6J4Q1H5-F1
#
_entry.id   AF-A0A6J4Q1H5-F1
#
_cell.length_a   1.000
_cell.length_b   1.000
_cell.length_c   1.000
_cell.angle_alpha   90.00
_cell.angle_beta   90.00
_cell.angle_gamma   90.00
#
_symmetry.space_group_name_H-M   'P 1'
#
loop_
_entity.id
_entity.type
_entity.pdbx_description
1 polymer ?
#
loop_
_entity_poly.entity_id
_entity_poly.type
_entity_poly.pdbx_seq_one_letter_code
_entity_poly.pdbx_strand_id
1 'polypeptide(L)'
;MHHTRALAGLALTTALTGAAGAASAAEITLMRFFGDCQNEYGSVNNAADANGECGIITALTNQFNAENPDGHTVTTQTAEWGAYYDLLTATYETGNIPDVAVMHSSILPNFTSRDLVQPLGAAFEQAGIDTADFVPAALQNASGEDGEVYALPFDLHALLFHINVDLMEQAGLMNEDGTPRLPSSPEEFIEMGKAFEEATGQNFIAVESQSAEGMMIRLFQSLMWQRGVDVLSQDGQTAALNSPEAVEVASFIKQ
;
A
#
# COMPACT_ATOMS: atom_id res chain seq x y z
N MET A 1 32.36 51.81 57.79
CA MET A 1 30.97 51.40 58.12
C MET A 1 30.63 50.23 57.24
N HIS A 2 30.71 49.02 57.81
CA HIS A 2 30.43 47.75 57.17
C HIS A 2 28.93 47.53 57.04
N HIS A 3 28.42 47.26 55.85
CA HIS A 3 27.17 46.51 55.70
C HIS A 3 27.28 45.51 54.54
N THR A 4 27.64 44.30 54.94
CA THR A 4 27.51 43.03 54.23
C THR A 4 26.03 42.80 53.88
N ARG A 5 25.69 42.58 52.60
CA ARG A 5 24.38 42.06 52.19
C ARG A 5 24.53 40.59 51.83
N ALA A 6 23.90 39.75 52.64
CA ALA A 6 23.87 38.30 52.51
C ALA A 6 22.99 37.88 51.32
N LEU A 7 23.47 36.88 50.56
CA LEU A 7 22.66 36.10 49.63
C LEU A 7 21.67 35.25 50.44
N ALA A 8 20.38 35.35 50.12
CA ALA A 8 19.38 34.36 50.51
C ALA A 8 19.01 33.57 49.25
N GLY A 9 19.53 32.35 49.15
CA GLY A 9 19.11 31.37 48.15
C GLY A 9 17.73 30.82 48.53
N LEU A 10 16.75 31.01 47.65
CA LEU A 10 15.46 30.37 47.76
C LEU A 10 15.53 29.05 46.99
N ALA A 11 15.78 27.95 47.70
CA ALA A 11 15.64 26.62 47.12
C ALA A 11 14.15 26.29 47.01
N LEU A 12 13.61 26.38 45.78
CA LEU A 12 12.26 25.96 45.47
C LEU A 12 12.29 24.43 45.27
N THR A 13 11.93 23.67 46.31
CA THR A 13 11.69 22.23 46.18
C THR A 13 10.37 22.01 45.44
N THR A 14 10.43 21.78 44.13
CA THR A 14 9.32 21.31 43.32
C THR A 14 9.00 19.87 43.71
N ALA A 15 7.89 19.66 44.41
CA ALA A 15 7.32 18.33 44.55
C ALA A 15 6.71 17.93 43.19
N LEU A 16 7.41 17.11 42.41
CA LEU A 16 6.81 16.36 41.31
C LEU A 16 5.91 15.29 41.91
N THR A 17 4.64 15.63 42.14
CA THR A 17 3.58 14.63 42.22
C THR A 17 3.36 14.10 40.82
N GLY A 18 3.93 12.92 40.53
CA GLY A 18 3.62 12.15 39.34
C GLY A 18 2.16 11.73 39.36
N ALA A 19 1.31 12.51 38.70
CA ALA A 19 0.08 12.01 38.15
C ALA A 19 0.45 11.38 36.81
N ALA A 20 0.50 10.05 36.74
CA ALA A 20 0.31 9.36 35.48
C ALA A 20 -1.12 9.72 35.03
N GLY A 21 -1.24 10.74 34.19
CA GLY A 21 -2.50 11.12 33.60
C GLY A 21 -3.01 9.94 32.78
N ALA A 22 -4.22 9.48 33.06
CA ALA A 22 -4.95 8.65 32.10
C ALA A 22 -4.91 9.40 30.76
N ALA A 23 -4.44 8.74 29.70
CA ALA A 23 -4.51 9.29 28.36
C ALA A 23 -5.98 9.67 28.11
N SER A 24 -6.24 10.94 27.81
CA SER A 24 -7.59 11.38 27.47
C SER A 24 -7.97 10.80 26.11
N ALA A 25 -9.22 10.36 25.98
CA ALA A 25 -9.84 10.00 24.71
C ALA A 25 -9.46 11.04 23.62
N ALA A 26 -8.92 10.54 22.52
CA ALA A 26 -8.45 11.34 21.39
C ALA A 26 -9.23 10.99 20.12
N GLU A 27 -9.46 12.00 19.29
CA GLU A 27 -9.87 11.79 17.90
C GLU A 27 -8.62 11.51 17.06
N ILE A 28 -8.64 10.40 16.33
CA ILE A 28 -7.60 9.91 15.43
C ILE A 28 -8.10 10.13 14.01
N THR A 29 -7.36 10.88 13.22
CA THR A 29 -7.69 11.15 11.83
C THR A 29 -7.04 10.10 10.92
N LEU A 30 -7.87 9.40 10.13
CA LEU A 30 -7.43 8.41 9.14
C LEU A 30 -7.65 8.95 7.72
N MET A 31 -6.57 9.26 7.00
CA MET A 31 -6.64 9.68 5.60
C MET A 31 -6.51 8.48 4.65
N ARG A 32 -7.41 8.36 3.66
CA ARG A 32 -7.46 7.24 2.70
C ARG A 32 -7.93 7.64 1.29
N PHE A 33 -7.71 6.79 0.28
CA PHE A 33 -8.02 7.07 -1.13
C PHE A 33 -8.96 6.08 -1.84
N PHE A 34 -9.43 5.03 -1.18
CA PHE A 34 -10.29 4.00 -1.78
C PHE A 34 -11.80 4.27 -1.58
N GLY A 35 -12.18 5.54 -1.47
CA GLY A 35 -13.58 5.99 -1.46
C GLY A 35 -14.21 6.19 -0.08
N ASP A 36 -15.40 6.81 -0.10
CA ASP A 36 -16.25 7.02 1.07
C ASP A 36 -17.44 6.06 1.00
N CYS A 37 -17.44 5.07 1.90
CA CYS A 37 -18.48 4.05 1.97
C CYS A 37 -19.33 4.15 3.23
N GLN A 38 -19.35 5.32 3.88
CA GLN A 38 -20.15 5.54 5.09
C GLN A 38 -21.66 5.37 4.84
N ASN A 39 -22.15 5.69 3.64
CA ASN A 39 -23.56 5.49 3.30
C ASN A 39 -23.99 4.01 3.29
N GLU A 40 -23.08 3.10 2.94
CA GLU A 40 -23.36 1.67 2.81
C GLU A 40 -22.93 0.89 4.07
N TYR A 41 -21.77 1.23 4.64
CA TYR A 41 -21.15 0.47 5.73
C TYR A 41 -21.01 1.26 7.05
N GLY A 42 -21.53 2.49 7.15
CA GLY A 42 -21.36 3.35 8.33
C GLY A 42 -22.00 2.83 9.63
N SER A 43 -22.84 1.79 9.54
CA SER A 43 -23.39 1.07 10.70
C SER A 43 -22.85 -0.35 10.87
N VAL A 44 -21.96 -0.80 9.98
CA VAL A 44 -21.35 -2.13 10.02
C VAL A 44 -20.17 -2.08 10.98
N ASN A 45 -20.19 -2.95 11.99
CA ASN A 45 -19.17 -3.05 13.05
C ASN A 45 -18.43 -4.39 13.02
N ASN A 46 -18.58 -5.15 11.94
CA ASN A 46 -17.90 -6.43 11.75
C ASN A 46 -17.40 -6.48 10.30
N ALA A 47 -16.09 -6.58 10.13
CA ALA A 47 -15.45 -6.59 8.81
C ALA A 47 -15.94 -7.74 7.91
N ALA A 48 -16.38 -8.87 8.50
CA ALA A 48 -16.92 -10.00 7.74
C ALA A 48 -18.25 -9.69 7.04
N ASP A 49 -18.96 -8.64 7.46
CA ASP A 49 -20.23 -8.21 6.88
C ASP A 49 -20.04 -7.12 5.81
N ALA A 50 -18.79 -6.77 5.49
CA ALA A 50 -18.44 -5.77 4.49
C ALA A 50 -17.71 -6.36 3.28
N ASN A 51 -17.79 -5.68 2.14
CA ASN A 51 -17.13 -6.09 0.90
C ASN A 51 -16.25 -4.97 0.35
N GLY A 52 -15.14 -5.37 -0.29
CA GLY A 52 -14.16 -4.44 -0.86
C GLY A 52 -13.37 -3.66 0.21
N GLU A 53 -12.24 -3.09 -0.20
CA GLU A 53 -11.32 -2.37 0.68
C GLU A 53 -12.04 -1.25 1.46
N CYS A 54 -12.83 -0.44 0.76
CA CYS A 54 -13.58 0.66 1.35
C CYS A 54 -14.55 0.26 2.45
N GLY A 55 -15.36 -0.77 2.21
CA GLY A 55 -16.34 -1.27 3.17
C GLY A 55 -15.65 -1.94 4.37
N ILE A 56 -14.65 -2.78 4.11
CA ILE A 56 -13.92 -3.52 5.14
C ILE A 56 -13.22 -2.55 6.10
N ILE A 57 -12.48 -1.55 5.58
CA ILE A 57 -11.79 -0.58 6.43
C ILE A 57 -12.80 0.28 7.19
N THR A 58 -13.92 0.68 6.57
CA THR A 58 -14.99 1.39 7.29
C THR A 58 -15.53 0.56 8.46
N ALA A 59 -15.80 -0.72 8.24
CA ALA A 59 -16.27 -1.62 9.30
C ALA A 59 -15.26 -1.79 10.43
N LEU A 60 -13.96 -1.92 10.10
CA LEU A 60 -12.88 -1.99 11.09
C LEU A 60 -12.77 -0.70 11.92
N THR A 61 -12.89 0.48 11.30
CA THR A 61 -12.86 1.75 12.04
C THR A 61 -14.07 1.91 12.96
N ASN A 62 -15.26 1.47 12.53
CA ASN A 62 -16.45 1.52 13.36
C ASN A 62 -16.36 0.53 14.53
N GLN A 63 -15.84 -0.67 14.27
CA GLN A 63 -15.57 -1.67 15.30
C GLN A 63 -14.59 -1.12 16.35
N PHE A 64 -13.47 -0.53 15.92
CA PHE A 64 -12.53 0.12 16.83
C PHE A 64 -13.22 1.19 17.68
N ASN A 65 -14.00 2.09 17.07
CA ASN A 65 -14.71 3.16 17.78
C ASN A 65 -15.71 2.63 18.82
N ALA A 66 -16.29 1.45 18.59
CA ALA A 66 -17.25 0.83 19.50
C ALA A 66 -16.58 0.04 20.64
N GLU A 67 -15.43 -0.59 20.39
CA GLU A 67 -14.83 -1.58 21.28
C GLU A 67 -13.61 -1.07 22.07
N ASN A 68 -12.96 0.01 21.62
CA ASN A 68 -11.73 0.45 22.26
C ASN A 68 -11.99 0.97 23.69
N PRO A 69 -11.26 0.48 24.71
CA PRO A 69 -11.53 0.76 26.12
C PRO A 69 -11.15 2.19 26.53
N ASP A 70 -10.29 2.85 25.74
CA ASP A 70 -9.71 4.15 26.05
C ASP A 70 -10.56 5.32 25.52
N GLY A 71 -11.65 5.02 24.80
CA GLY A 71 -12.61 6.01 24.29
C GLY A 71 -12.10 6.84 23.12
N HIS A 72 -11.04 6.39 22.45
CA HIS A 72 -10.58 6.97 21.19
C HIS A 72 -11.63 6.84 20.10
N THR A 73 -11.58 7.75 19.13
CA THR A 73 -12.46 7.70 17.96
C THR A 73 -11.63 7.91 16.71
N VAL A 74 -11.93 7.17 15.65
CA VAL A 74 -11.33 7.31 14.33
C VAL A 74 -12.30 8.04 13.43
N THR A 75 -11.85 9.15 12.86
CA THR A 75 -12.56 9.95 11.87
C THR A 75 -11.85 9.84 10.53
N THR A 76 -12.56 9.40 9.49
CA THR A 76 -11.99 9.19 8.17
C THR A 76 -12.01 10.47 7.32
N GLN A 77 -10.87 10.77 6.71
CA GLN A 77 -10.72 11.77 5.66
C GLN A 77 -10.51 11.04 4.33
N THR A 78 -11.43 11.22 3.38
CA THR A 78 -11.33 10.57 2.07
C THR A 78 -10.88 11.58 1.03
N ALA A 79 -9.88 11.22 0.24
CA ALA A 79 -9.53 11.92 -0.98
C ALA A 79 -9.70 10.99 -2.20
N GLU A 80 -9.85 11.59 -3.38
CA GLU A 80 -9.85 10.84 -4.64
C GLU A 80 -8.41 10.38 -4.94
N TRP A 81 -8.29 9.20 -5.58
CA TRP A 81 -7.02 8.54 -5.87
C TRP A 81 -5.97 9.45 -6.51
N GLY A 82 -6.33 10.13 -7.60
CA GLY A 82 -5.42 10.99 -8.35
C GLY A 82 -4.89 12.18 -7.55
N ALA A 83 -5.69 12.74 -6.64
CA ALA A 83 -5.32 13.90 -5.83
C ALA A 83 -4.72 13.55 -4.45
N TYR A 84 -4.74 12.28 -4.05
CA TYR A 84 -4.47 11.87 -2.67
C TYR A 84 -3.11 12.35 -2.14
N TYR A 85 -2.02 12.07 -2.86
CA TYR A 85 -0.67 12.39 -2.37
C TYR A 85 -0.36 13.87 -2.40
N ASP A 86 -0.95 14.63 -3.33
CA ASP A 86 -0.85 16.10 -3.35
C ASP A 86 -1.53 16.69 -2.12
N LEU A 87 -2.72 16.19 -1.78
CA LEU A 87 -3.45 16.62 -0.58
C LEU A 87 -2.73 16.20 0.70
N LEU A 88 -2.25 14.96 0.80
CA LEU A 88 -1.46 14.49 1.94
C LEU A 88 -0.16 15.29 2.10
N THR A 89 0.51 15.67 1.02
CA THR A 89 1.70 16.52 1.11
C THR A 89 1.34 17.93 1.59
N ALA A 90 0.23 18.49 1.10
CA ALA A 90 -0.23 19.82 1.51
C ALA A 90 -0.64 19.91 3.00
N THR A 91 -1.01 18.79 3.64
CA THR A 91 -1.34 18.80 5.08
C THR A 91 -0.14 19.15 5.95
N TYR A 92 1.08 18.82 5.52
CA TYR A 92 2.31 19.17 6.25
C TYR A 92 2.58 20.67 6.24
N GLU A 93 2.29 21.36 5.14
CA GLU A 93 2.43 22.82 5.04
C GLU A 93 1.37 23.56 5.89
N THR A 94 0.17 23.00 5.98
CA THR A 94 -0.93 23.59 6.76
C THR A 94 -0.90 23.23 8.25
N GLY A 95 -0.10 22.23 8.64
CA GLY A 95 -0.05 21.68 9.99
C GLY A 95 -1.23 20.76 10.35
N ASN A 96 -2.16 20.50 9.42
CA ASN A 96 -3.32 19.63 9.61
C ASN A 96 -2.99 18.18 9.19
N ILE A 97 -1.85 17.65 9.65
CA ILE A 97 -1.36 16.32 9.27
C ILE A 97 -2.28 15.25 9.87
N PRO A 98 -2.73 14.24 9.09
CA PRO A 98 -3.51 13.15 9.64
C PRO A 98 -2.67 12.27 10.58
N ASP A 99 -3.30 11.70 11.61
CA ASP A 99 -2.63 10.81 12.56
C ASP A 99 -2.21 9.49 11.89
N VAL A 100 -3.04 8.99 10.97
CA VAL A 100 -2.79 7.80 10.16
C VAL A 100 -3.12 8.11 8.70
N ALA A 101 -2.22 7.75 7.79
CA ALA A 101 -2.44 7.88 6.35
C ALA A 101 -2.18 6.56 5.65
N VAL A 102 -3.08 6.16 4.76
CA VAL A 102 -2.86 5.04 3.84
C VAL A 102 -1.79 5.43 2.82
N MET A 103 -0.85 4.54 2.53
CA MET A 103 0.25 4.84 1.62
C MET A 103 0.69 3.61 0.86
N HIS A 104 0.93 3.77 -0.45
CA HIS A 104 1.60 2.74 -1.25
C HIS A 104 3.06 2.61 -0.83
N SER A 105 3.58 1.39 -0.81
CA SER A 105 5.00 1.13 -0.52
C SER A 105 5.96 1.88 -1.46
N SER A 106 5.57 2.11 -2.72
CA SER A 106 6.34 2.90 -3.68
C SER A 106 6.47 4.39 -3.31
N ILE A 107 5.60 4.89 -2.42
CA ILE A 107 5.61 6.27 -1.95
C ILE A 107 6.29 6.41 -0.59
N LEU A 108 6.28 5.37 0.25
CA LEU A 108 6.85 5.38 1.60
C LEU A 108 8.30 5.91 1.67
N PRO A 109 9.24 5.50 0.79
CA PRO A 109 10.61 6.02 0.81
C PRO A 109 10.70 7.55 0.69
N ASN A 110 9.76 8.17 -0.01
CA ASN A 110 9.70 9.62 -0.14
C ASN A 110 9.36 10.30 1.19
N PHE A 111 8.62 9.65 2.10
CA PHE A 111 8.25 10.22 3.39
C PHE A 111 9.30 9.91 4.46
N THR A 112 9.84 8.70 4.47
CA THR A 112 10.87 8.28 5.45
C THR A 112 12.16 9.07 5.27
N SER A 113 12.63 9.28 4.03
CA SER A 113 13.84 10.06 3.72
C SER A 113 13.78 11.55 4.12
N ARG A 114 12.59 12.06 4.46
CA ARG A 114 12.35 13.45 4.86
C ARG A 114 11.87 13.57 6.32
N ASP A 115 11.96 12.50 7.09
CA ASP A 115 11.50 12.44 8.49
C ASP A 115 10.02 12.85 8.66
N LEU A 116 9.18 12.54 7.67
CA LEU A 116 7.75 12.91 7.67
C LEU A 116 6.87 11.86 8.35
N VAL A 117 7.37 10.65 8.55
CA VAL A 117 6.66 9.55 9.22
C VAL A 117 7.53 8.97 10.33
N GLN A 118 6.91 8.49 11.39
CA GLN A 118 7.61 7.93 12.55
C GLN A 118 7.87 6.43 12.38
N PRO A 119 9.01 5.90 12.87
CA PRO A 119 9.21 4.46 12.97
C PRO A 119 8.20 3.86 13.96
N LEU A 120 7.69 2.68 13.63
CA LEU A 120 6.64 1.98 14.38
C LEU A 120 7.14 0.80 15.20
N GLY A 121 8.43 0.44 15.12
CA GLY A 121 8.98 -0.74 15.81
C GLY A 121 8.63 -0.79 17.31
N ALA A 122 8.91 0.28 18.04
CA ALA A 122 8.57 0.37 19.47
C ALA A 122 7.06 0.34 19.75
N ALA A 123 6.25 0.94 18.86
CA ALA A 123 4.79 0.92 18.98
C ALA A 123 4.22 -0.48 18.73
N PHE A 124 4.77 -1.22 17.77
CA PHE A 124 4.43 -2.62 17.50
C PHE A 124 4.82 -3.52 18.67
N GLU A 125 6.03 -3.39 19.22
CA GLU A 125 6.44 -4.12 20.42
C GLU A 125 5.48 -3.86 21.60
N GLN A 126 5.12 -2.59 21.84
CA GLN A 126 4.19 -2.21 22.89
C GLN A 126 2.79 -2.79 22.67
N ALA A 127 2.34 -2.84 21.41
CA ALA A 127 1.06 -3.41 21.02
C ALA A 127 1.07 -4.96 20.97
N GLY A 128 2.23 -5.60 21.14
CA GLY A 128 2.38 -7.04 21.00
C GLY A 128 2.28 -7.54 19.55
N ILE A 129 2.56 -6.68 18.58
CA ILE A 129 2.62 -7.01 17.16
C ILE A 129 4.03 -7.52 16.85
N ASP A 130 4.14 -8.79 16.50
CA ASP A 130 5.40 -9.39 16.02
C ASP A 130 5.53 -9.18 14.52
N THR A 131 6.52 -8.39 14.09
CA THR A 131 6.78 -8.15 12.66
C THR A 131 7.26 -9.41 11.94
N ALA A 132 7.69 -10.45 12.66
CA ALA A 132 8.02 -11.75 12.08
C ALA A 132 6.78 -12.48 11.53
N ASP A 133 5.57 -12.12 11.97
CA ASP A 133 4.32 -12.67 11.42
C ASP A 133 3.96 -12.06 10.06
N PHE A 134 4.64 -10.99 9.64
CA PHE A 134 4.37 -10.36 8.36
C PHE A 134 4.94 -11.20 7.21
N VAL A 135 4.23 -11.21 6.07
CA VAL A 135 4.78 -11.77 4.83
C VAL A 135 6.10 -11.05 4.52
N PRO A 136 7.20 -11.76 4.19
CA PRO A 136 8.51 -11.13 4.03
C PRO A 136 8.54 -9.95 3.05
N ALA A 137 7.79 -10.04 1.94
CA ALA A 137 7.66 -8.95 0.98
C ALA A 137 6.92 -7.72 1.56
N ALA A 138 5.90 -7.94 2.40
CA ALA A 138 5.20 -6.85 3.11
C ALA A 138 6.12 -6.16 4.12
N LEU A 139 6.89 -6.94 4.90
CA LEU A 139 7.85 -6.39 5.86
C LEU A 139 8.90 -5.54 5.14
N GLN A 140 9.47 -6.06 4.04
CA GLN A 140 10.42 -5.32 3.21
C GLN A 140 9.81 -4.00 2.72
N ASN A 141 8.57 -4.05 2.20
CA ASN A 141 7.86 -2.88 1.67
C ASN A 141 7.47 -1.84 2.73
N ALA A 142 7.36 -2.24 3.99
CA ALA A 142 7.07 -1.36 5.11
C ALA A 142 8.33 -0.82 5.82
N SER A 143 9.51 -1.27 5.42
CA SER A 143 10.78 -0.88 6.05
C SER A 143 11.48 0.24 5.28
N GLY A 144 12.15 1.13 6.01
CA GLY A 144 13.02 2.16 5.44
C GLY A 144 14.40 1.63 5.05
N GLU A 145 15.20 2.46 4.38
CA GLU A 145 16.60 2.14 4.05
C GLU A 145 17.49 1.99 5.29
N ASP A 146 17.07 2.59 6.41
CA ASP A 146 17.68 2.47 7.74
C ASP A 146 17.36 1.13 8.44
N GLY A 147 16.47 0.32 7.87
CA GLY A 147 16.04 -0.98 8.41
C GLY A 147 14.92 -0.89 9.45
N GLU A 148 14.42 0.30 9.77
CA GLU A 148 13.30 0.49 10.68
C GLU A 148 11.97 0.25 9.96
N VAL A 149 10.95 -0.21 10.68
CA VAL A 149 9.61 -0.45 10.14
C VAL A 149 8.76 0.80 10.32
N TYR A 150 8.21 1.35 9.23
CA TYR A 150 7.46 2.62 9.22
C TYR A 150 5.97 2.48 8.92
N ALA A 151 5.51 1.29 8.53
CA ALA A 151 4.12 1.05 8.18
C ALA A 151 3.61 -0.28 8.74
N LEU A 152 2.29 -0.35 8.95
CA LEU A 152 1.57 -1.61 9.13
C LEU A 152 1.08 -2.08 7.76
N PRO A 153 1.61 -3.16 7.18
CA PRO A 153 1.07 -3.72 5.95
C PRO A 153 -0.33 -4.29 6.23
N PHE A 154 -1.35 -3.79 5.54
CA PHE A 154 -2.72 -4.32 5.66
C PHE A 154 -3.21 -5.01 4.39
N ASP A 155 -2.57 -4.76 3.25
CA ASP A 155 -2.83 -5.46 1.99
C ASP A 155 -1.56 -5.71 1.18
N LEU A 156 -1.65 -6.65 0.24
CA LEU A 156 -0.60 -7.00 -0.72
C LEU A 156 -1.27 -7.39 -2.02
N HIS A 157 -0.77 -6.84 -3.13
CA HIS A 157 -1.35 -7.07 -4.45
C HIS A 157 -0.37 -7.91 -5.27
N ALA A 158 -0.89 -8.98 -5.88
CA ALA A 158 -0.16 -9.77 -6.87
C ALA A 158 -0.86 -9.65 -8.22
N LEU A 159 -0.08 -9.55 -9.31
CA LEU A 159 -0.63 -9.67 -10.65
C LEU A 159 -0.96 -11.14 -10.91
N LEU A 160 -2.24 -11.40 -11.15
CA LEU A 160 -2.76 -12.74 -11.43
C LEU A 160 -3.37 -12.79 -12.82
N PHE A 161 -3.27 -13.95 -13.47
CA PHE A 161 -4.06 -14.25 -14.65
C PHE A 161 -5.40 -14.85 -14.24
N HIS A 162 -6.48 -14.27 -14.75
CA HIS A 162 -7.82 -14.84 -14.67
C HIS A 162 -8.15 -15.45 -16.03
N ILE A 163 -8.48 -16.75 -16.04
CA ILE A 163 -8.60 -17.53 -17.27
C ILE A 163 -10.03 -18.00 -17.44
N ASN A 164 -10.61 -17.77 -18.62
CA ASN A 164 -11.89 -18.35 -18.99
C ASN A 164 -11.68 -19.79 -19.49
N VAL A 165 -11.92 -20.75 -18.60
CA VAL A 165 -11.67 -22.18 -18.88
C VAL A 165 -12.52 -22.70 -20.05
N ASP A 166 -13.79 -22.30 -20.15
CA ASP A 166 -14.69 -22.75 -21.21
C ASP A 166 -14.20 -22.29 -22.61
N LEU A 167 -13.68 -21.07 -22.71
CA LEU A 167 -13.11 -20.57 -23.96
C LEU A 167 -11.78 -21.25 -24.31
N MET A 168 -10.97 -21.59 -23.30
CA MET A 168 -9.74 -22.37 -23.51
C MET A 168 -10.07 -23.78 -24.03
N GLU A 169 -11.13 -24.41 -23.50
CA GLU A 169 -11.63 -25.69 -24.01
C GLU A 169 -12.16 -25.58 -25.44
N GLN A 170 -12.98 -24.58 -25.73
CA GLN A 170 -13.48 -24.33 -27.09
C GLN A 170 -12.34 -24.12 -28.10
N ALA A 171 -11.25 -23.47 -27.67
CA ALA A 171 -10.05 -23.25 -28.48
C ALA A 171 -9.12 -24.48 -28.59
N GLY A 172 -9.43 -25.58 -27.90
CA GLY A 172 -8.55 -26.76 -27.84
C GLY A 172 -7.23 -26.50 -27.11
N LEU A 173 -7.21 -25.53 -26.20
CA LEU A 173 -6.04 -25.09 -25.43
C LEU A 173 -6.04 -25.66 -24.00
N MET A 174 -6.33 -26.95 -23.88
CA MET A 174 -6.34 -27.68 -22.60
C MET A 174 -5.20 -28.68 -22.53
N ASN A 175 -4.65 -28.87 -21.34
CA ASN A 175 -3.72 -29.95 -21.03
C ASN A 175 -4.48 -31.29 -20.89
N GLU A 176 -3.75 -32.41 -20.92
CA GLU A 176 -4.34 -33.76 -20.74
C GLU A 176 -5.01 -33.94 -19.37
N ASP A 177 -4.59 -33.17 -18.36
CA ASP A 177 -5.15 -33.19 -17.00
C ASP A 177 -6.41 -32.33 -16.84
N GLY A 178 -6.87 -31.67 -17.91
CA GLY A 178 -8.06 -30.82 -17.91
C GLY A 178 -7.81 -29.39 -17.41
N THR A 179 -6.56 -28.98 -17.19
CA THR A 179 -6.22 -27.57 -16.88
C THR A 179 -6.00 -26.76 -18.17
N PRO A 180 -6.24 -25.43 -18.16
CA PRO A 180 -5.87 -24.58 -19.29
C PRO A 180 -4.37 -24.65 -19.57
N ARG A 181 -4.01 -24.87 -20.83
CA ARG A 181 -2.61 -24.77 -21.27
C ARG A 181 -2.19 -23.30 -21.23
N LEU A 182 -1.09 -23.01 -20.55
CA LEU A 182 -0.50 -21.68 -20.50
C LEU A 182 0.73 -21.60 -21.41
N PRO A 183 0.95 -20.46 -22.09
CA PRO A 183 2.11 -20.30 -22.94
C PRO A 183 3.39 -20.23 -22.11
N SER A 184 4.45 -20.84 -22.61
CA SER A 184 5.79 -20.87 -21.99
C SER A 184 6.81 -19.98 -22.70
N SER A 185 6.45 -19.42 -23.86
CA SER A 185 7.26 -18.45 -24.60
C SER A 185 6.39 -17.36 -25.26
N PRO A 186 6.99 -16.22 -25.66
CA PRO A 186 6.29 -15.19 -26.43
C PRO A 186 5.69 -15.72 -27.74
N GLU A 187 6.42 -16.59 -28.45
CA GLU A 187 5.94 -17.18 -29.70
C GLU A 187 4.72 -18.07 -29.46
N GLU A 188 4.78 -18.93 -28.43
CA GLU A 188 3.65 -19.77 -28.03
C GLU A 188 2.45 -18.93 -27.61
N PHE A 189 2.68 -17.81 -26.91
CA PHE A 189 1.62 -16.87 -26.53
C PHE A 189 0.89 -16.31 -27.76
N ILE A 190 1.63 -15.87 -28.78
CA ILE A 190 1.04 -15.32 -30.02
C ILE A 190 0.32 -16.40 -30.83
N GLU A 191 0.91 -17.60 -30.95
CA GLU A 191 0.29 -18.71 -31.66
C GLU A 191 -1.01 -19.17 -30.98
N MET A 192 -1.00 -19.29 -29.65
CA MET A 192 -2.18 -19.59 -28.85
C MET A 192 -3.24 -18.50 -29.02
N GLY A 193 -2.85 -17.23 -29.01
CA GLY A 193 -3.78 -16.12 -29.21
C GLY A 193 -4.51 -16.17 -30.55
N LYS A 194 -3.80 -16.45 -31.64
CA LYS A 194 -4.39 -16.62 -32.97
C LYS A 194 -5.34 -17.80 -33.04
N ALA A 195 -4.95 -18.96 -32.48
CA ALA A 195 -5.79 -20.15 -32.45
C ALA A 195 -7.06 -19.91 -31.62
N PHE A 196 -6.92 -19.21 -30.49
CA PHE A 196 -8.03 -18.84 -29.63
C PHE A 196 -9.02 -17.92 -30.33
N GLU A 197 -8.54 -16.87 -31.01
CA GLU A 197 -9.38 -15.96 -31.78
C GLU A 197 -10.10 -16.67 -32.94
N GLU A 198 -9.42 -17.54 -33.67
CA GLU A 198 -10.01 -18.31 -34.77
C GLU A 198 -11.14 -19.24 -34.28
N ALA A 199 -10.95 -19.90 -33.14
CA ALA A 199 -11.89 -20.87 -32.60
C ALA A 199 -13.08 -20.23 -31.85
N THR A 200 -12.86 -19.07 -31.22
CA THR A 200 -13.84 -18.45 -30.30
C THR A 200 -14.43 -17.14 -30.79
N GLY A 201 -13.73 -16.43 -31.68
CA GLY A 201 -14.04 -15.05 -32.04
C GLY A 201 -13.82 -14.03 -30.91
N GLN A 202 -13.12 -14.41 -29.84
CA GLN A 202 -12.82 -13.56 -28.68
C GLN A 202 -11.33 -13.25 -28.58
N ASN A 203 -10.97 -12.12 -27.97
CA ASN A 203 -9.57 -11.78 -27.70
C ASN A 203 -8.98 -12.75 -26.65
N PHE A 204 -7.76 -13.21 -26.89
CA PHE A 204 -7.06 -14.13 -25.98
C PHE A 204 -6.63 -13.46 -24.67
N ILE A 205 -6.30 -12.17 -24.72
CA ILE A 205 -5.92 -11.36 -23.55
C ILE A 205 -6.79 -10.11 -23.47
N ALA A 206 -7.22 -9.79 -22.26
CA ALA A 206 -7.84 -8.53 -21.92
C ALA A 206 -7.03 -7.89 -20.79
N VAL A 207 -6.45 -6.72 -21.05
CA VAL A 207 -5.75 -5.91 -20.04
C VAL A 207 -6.36 -4.52 -20.08
N GLU A 208 -6.60 -3.98 -18.90
CA GLU A 208 -7.01 -2.61 -18.72
C GLU A 208 -5.92 -1.68 -19.30
N SER A 209 -6.30 -0.88 -20.31
CA SER A 209 -5.38 -0.05 -21.07
C SER A 209 -5.60 1.45 -20.84
N GLN A 210 -6.42 1.84 -19.87
CA GLN A 210 -6.62 3.25 -19.57
C GLN A 210 -5.41 3.76 -18.79
N SER A 211 -5.05 5.02 -19.03
CA SER A 211 -3.84 5.61 -18.46
C SER A 211 -3.90 5.80 -16.94
N ALA A 212 -5.07 5.65 -16.32
CA ALA A 212 -5.29 5.93 -14.91
C ALA A 212 -4.87 4.79 -13.97
N GLU A 213 -4.93 3.52 -14.42
CA GLU A 213 -4.75 2.36 -13.53
C GLU A 213 -3.50 1.52 -13.83
N GLY A 214 -2.77 1.85 -14.90
CA GLY A 214 -1.38 1.44 -15.06
C GLY A 214 -1.17 -0.08 -15.23
N MET A 215 -2.19 -0.86 -15.55
CA MET A 215 -2.00 -2.31 -15.74
C MET A 215 -1.05 -2.62 -16.90
N MET A 216 -1.08 -1.80 -17.96
CA MET A 216 -0.11 -1.90 -19.05
C MET A 216 1.34 -1.59 -18.62
N ILE A 217 1.56 -0.63 -17.70
CA ILE A 217 2.92 -0.37 -17.20
C ILE A 217 3.39 -1.52 -16.29
N ARG A 218 2.50 -2.07 -15.48
CA ARG A 218 2.78 -3.26 -14.65
C ARG A 218 3.09 -4.49 -15.48
N LEU A 219 2.35 -4.70 -16.59
CA LEU A 219 2.62 -5.78 -17.54
C LEU A 219 4.00 -5.59 -18.20
N PHE A 220 4.31 -4.38 -18.68
CA PHE A 220 5.61 -4.07 -19.27
C PHE A 220 6.76 -4.33 -18.29
N GLN A 221 6.66 -3.85 -17.04
CA GLN A 221 7.63 -4.10 -15.98
C GLN A 221 7.80 -5.59 -15.70
N SER A 222 6.69 -6.33 -15.58
CA SER A 222 6.71 -7.77 -15.32
C SER A 222 7.43 -8.55 -16.42
N LEU A 223 7.22 -8.17 -17.69
CA LEU A 223 7.89 -8.78 -18.82
C LEU A 223 9.39 -8.41 -18.87
N MET A 224 9.77 -7.17 -18.51
CA MET A 224 11.17 -6.81 -18.37
C MET A 224 11.88 -7.64 -17.29
N TRP A 225 11.25 -7.83 -16.12
CA TRP A 225 11.81 -8.65 -15.05
C TRP A 225 11.97 -10.11 -15.44
N GLN A 226 11.08 -10.67 -16.26
CA GLN A 226 11.25 -12.02 -16.83
C GLN A 226 12.49 -12.13 -17.75
N ARG A 227 12.96 -10.99 -18.29
CA ARG A 227 14.22 -10.90 -19.05
C ARG A 227 15.43 -10.55 -18.19
N GLY A 228 15.26 -10.46 -16.87
CA GLY A 228 16.33 -10.14 -15.92
C GLY A 228 16.78 -8.67 -15.95
N VAL A 229 15.95 -7.78 -16.50
CA VAL A 229 16.22 -6.33 -16.58
C VAL A 229 15.13 -5.57 -15.85
N ASP A 230 15.51 -4.55 -15.09
CA ASP A 230 14.58 -3.63 -14.43
C ASP A 230 14.45 -2.33 -15.23
N VAL A 231 13.45 -1.49 -14.94
CA VAL A 231 13.24 -0.21 -15.63
C VAL A 231 14.31 0.84 -15.29
N LEU A 232 14.97 0.69 -14.13
CA LEU A 232 16.05 1.53 -13.62
C LEU A 232 17.26 0.65 -13.25
N SER A 233 18.45 1.23 -13.28
CA SER A 233 19.63 0.63 -12.66
C SER A 233 19.44 0.46 -11.15
N GLN A 234 20.22 -0.44 -10.54
CA GLN A 234 20.13 -0.72 -9.10
C GLN A 234 20.36 0.51 -8.21
N ASP A 235 21.14 1.48 -8.68
CA ASP A 235 21.38 2.76 -8.00
C ASP A 235 20.31 3.83 -8.28
N GLY A 236 19.30 3.51 -9.09
CA GLY A 236 18.22 4.41 -9.50
C GLY A 236 18.64 5.55 -10.44
N GLN A 237 19.90 5.62 -10.89
CA GLN A 237 20.43 6.78 -11.61
C GLN A 237 20.29 6.70 -13.14
N THR A 238 20.09 5.50 -13.70
CA THR A 238 20.05 5.29 -15.14
C THR A 238 18.77 4.56 -15.55
N ALA A 239 18.03 5.10 -16.52
CA ALA A 239 16.89 4.41 -17.12
C ALA A 239 17.37 3.31 -18.09
N ALA A 240 16.78 2.13 -18.01
CA ALA A 240 17.09 0.97 -18.87
C ALA A 240 16.02 0.73 -19.94
N LEU A 241 15.12 1.70 -20.17
CA LEU A 241 13.99 1.60 -21.09
C LEU A 241 14.38 1.50 -22.57
N ASN A 242 15.64 1.79 -22.91
CA ASN A 242 16.19 1.65 -24.27
C ASN A 242 17.17 0.47 -24.41
N SER A 243 17.23 -0.41 -23.41
CA SER A 243 17.99 -1.66 -23.50
C SER A 243 17.45 -2.57 -24.61
N PRO A 244 18.26 -3.47 -25.18
CA PRO A 244 17.78 -4.47 -26.14
C PRO A 244 16.58 -5.26 -25.60
N GLU A 245 16.61 -5.63 -24.32
CA GLU A 245 15.55 -6.38 -23.64
C GLU A 245 14.25 -5.56 -23.54
N ALA A 246 14.34 -4.28 -23.19
CA ALA A 246 13.17 -3.39 -23.17
C ALA A 246 12.56 -3.21 -24.57
N VAL A 247 13.38 -3.13 -25.61
CA VAL A 247 12.93 -3.05 -27.01
C VAL A 247 12.25 -4.34 -27.44
N GLU A 248 12.77 -5.51 -27.05
CA GLU A 248 12.12 -6.80 -27.29
C GLU A 248 10.75 -6.88 -26.62
N VAL A 249 10.64 -6.50 -25.34
CA VAL A 249 9.37 -6.50 -24.60
C VAL A 249 8.36 -5.54 -25.23
N ALA A 250 8.77 -4.31 -25.57
CA ALA A 250 7.89 -3.35 -26.23
C ALA A 250 7.42 -3.84 -27.62
N SER A 251 8.31 -4.53 -28.35
CA SER A 251 7.98 -5.12 -29.65
C SER A 251 7.04 -6.32 -29.53
N PHE A 252 7.13 -7.08 -28.44
CA PHE A 252 6.19 -8.15 -28.12
C PHE A 252 4.80 -7.59 -27.81
N ILE A 253 4.69 -6.60 -26.92
CA ILE A 253 3.39 -5.97 -26.56
C ILE A 253 2.70 -5.32 -27.77
N LYS A 254 3.47 -4.86 -28.77
CA LYS A 254 2.95 -4.22 -29.97
C LYS A 254 2.28 -5.21 -30.96
N GLN A 255 2.67 -6.48 -30.93
CA GLN A 255 2.17 -7.51 -31.85
C GLN A 255 0.74 -7.91 -31.51
#